data_AF-A0A1S4VTF0-F1
#
_entry.id   AF-A0A1S4VTF0-F1
#
_cell.length_a   1.000
_cell.length_b   1.000
_cell.length_c   1.000
_cell.angle_alpha   90.00
_cell.angle_beta   90.00
_cell.angle_gamma   90.00
#
_symmetry.space_group_name_H-M   'P 1'
#
loop_
_entity.id
_entity.type
_entity.pdbx_description
1 polymer ?
#
loop_
_entity_poly.entity_id
_entity_poly.type
_entity_poly.pdbx_seq_one_letter_code
_entity_poly.pdbx_strand_id
1 'polypeptide(L)'
;MAQLTFQRARTDEKKRQRAAAIVEAARSLAVESGVTSVTLTAVANRAGVHYSAVRRYFSSHKEVLLHLAAEGWTRWSDTVCAALAKPGPDSPARVAESLVHGLVDDPLFCDLLANQHLHLEHEVDVERVAEVKQVSNVAVMAIAESIERALPEIGRKGSLDILVAAFSLAAMLWQIAHPPEGLEHDYRSEPGVPSDWSLDFEPALTRLLTATCIGIVEQQR
;
A
#
# COMPACT_ATOMS: atom_id res chain seq x y z
N MET A 1 -16.35 -38.89 -13.73
CA MET A 1 -15.71 -38.09 -12.65
C MET A 1 -14.70 -37.09 -13.22
N ALA A 2 -13.64 -37.52 -13.93
CA ALA A 2 -12.60 -36.63 -14.49
C ALA A 2 -13.10 -35.50 -15.42
N GLN A 3 -14.11 -35.77 -16.27
CA GLN A 3 -14.63 -34.77 -17.23
C GLN A 3 -15.43 -33.64 -16.55
N LEU A 4 -16.13 -33.93 -15.44
CA LEU A 4 -16.83 -32.94 -14.61
C LEU A 4 -15.83 -32.10 -13.80
N THR A 5 -14.75 -32.72 -13.30
CA THR A 5 -13.65 -32.02 -12.61
C THR A 5 -12.90 -31.08 -13.56
N PHE A 6 -12.63 -31.49 -14.80
CA PHE A 6 -11.96 -30.68 -15.81
C PHE A 6 -12.80 -29.48 -16.27
N GLN A 7 -14.12 -29.65 -16.42
CA GLN A 7 -15.03 -28.54 -16.74
C GLN A 7 -15.16 -27.53 -15.60
N ARG A 8 -15.20 -27.98 -14.34
CA ARG A 8 -15.17 -27.10 -13.16
C ARG A 8 -13.87 -26.30 -13.10
N ALA A 9 -12.72 -26.97 -13.22
CA ALA A 9 -11.41 -26.32 -13.20
C ALA A 9 -11.26 -25.22 -14.29
N ARG A 10 -11.73 -25.46 -15.52
CA ARG A 10 -11.72 -24.45 -16.59
C ARG A 10 -12.66 -23.27 -16.34
N THR A 11 -13.77 -23.51 -15.65
CA THR A 11 -14.74 -22.46 -15.31
C THR A 11 -14.21 -21.58 -14.19
N ASP A 12 -13.57 -22.18 -13.18
CA ASP A 12 -12.92 -21.47 -12.08
C ASP A 12 -11.72 -20.66 -12.57
N GLU A 13 -10.96 -21.20 -13.52
CA GLU A 13 -9.84 -20.50 -14.15
C GLU A 13 -10.32 -19.25 -14.92
N LYS A 14 -11.36 -19.37 -15.75
CA LYS A 14 -11.96 -18.22 -16.44
C LYS A 14 -12.51 -17.17 -15.45
N LYS A 15 -13.09 -17.61 -14.34
CA LYS A 15 -13.59 -16.73 -13.28
C LYS A 15 -12.42 -15.95 -12.65
N ARG A 16 -11.31 -16.62 -12.32
CA ARG A 16 -10.09 -16.00 -11.79
C ARG A 16 -9.47 -15.01 -12.77
N GLN A 17 -9.36 -15.38 -14.05
CA GLN A 17 -8.85 -14.48 -15.10
C GLN A 17 -9.69 -13.21 -15.24
N ARG A 18 -11.03 -13.32 -15.12
CA ARG A 18 -11.90 -12.14 -15.21
C ARG A 18 -11.78 -11.24 -13.99
N ALA A 19 -11.67 -11.81 -12.79
CA ALA A 19 -11.41 -11.04 -11.58
C ALA A 19 -10.07 -10.30 -11.66
N ALA A 20 -9.00 -10.98 -12.11
CA ALA A 20 -7.68 -10.39 -12.31
C ALA A 20 -7.72 -9.22 -13.31
N ALA A 21 -8.45 -9.35 -14.42
CA ALA A 21 -8.60 -8.27 -15.39
C ALA A 21 -9.32 -7.03 -14.82
N ILE A 22 -10.28 -7.23 -13.90
CA ILE A 22 -10.96 -6.13 -13.21
C ILE A 22 -10.01 -5.43 -12.23
N VAL A 23 -9.24 -6.20 -11.47
CA VAL A 23 -8.23 -5.67 -10.52
C VAL A 23 -7.17 -4.87 -11.28
N GLU A 24 -6.69 -5.39 -12.41
CA GLU A 24 -5.69 -4.69 -13.22
C GLU A 24 -6.24 -3.41 -13.86
N ALA A 25 -7.50 -3.42 -14.31
CA ALA A 25 -8.16 -2.21 -14.79
C ALA A 25 -8.26 -1.14 -13.69
N ALA A 26 -8.57 -1.53 -12.45
CA ALA A 26 -8.57 -0.61 -11.31
C ALA A 26 -7.17 -0.12 -10.97
N ARG A 27 -6.14 -0.97 -11.03
CA ARG A 27 -4.74 -0.58 -10.84
C ARG A 27 -4.32 0.48 -11.84
N SER A 28 -4.55 0.24 -13.13
CA SER A 28 -4.19 1.19 -14.17
C SER A 28 -4.86 2.56 -13.96
N LEU A 29 -6.15 2.57 -13.61
CA LEU A 29 -6.87 3.80 -13.32
C LEU A 29 -6.32 4.53 -12.09
N ALA A 30 -6.02 3.79 -11.02
CA ALA A 30 -5.45 4.36 -9.80
C ALA A 30 -4.06 4.96 -10.03
N VAL A 31 -3.21 4.32 -10.84
CA VAL A 31 -1.91 4.87 -11.25
C VAL A 31 -2.06 6.12 -12.11
N GLU A 32 -3.03 6.14 -13.03
CA GLU A 32 -3.24 7.26 -13.96
C GLU A 32 -3.84 8.50 -13.30
N SER A 33 -4.74 8.32 -12.32
CA SER A 33 -5.63 9.39 -11.84
C SER A 33 -5.77 9.48 -10.33
N GLY A 34 -5.01 8.67 -9.57
CA GLY A 34 -5.09 8.56 -8.13
C GLY A 34 -6.22 7.65 -7.65
N VAL A 35 -6.07 7.11 -6.44
CA VAL A 35 -6.99 6.14 -5.83
C VAL A 35 -8.40 6.71 -5.66
N THR A 36 -8.52 7.98 -5.29
CA THR A 36 -9.81 8.66 -5.03
C THR A 36 -10.65 8.88 -6.29
N SER A 37 -10.01 8.92 -7.47
CA SER A 37 -10.67 9.13 -8.76
C SER A 37 -11.26 7.84 -9.36
N VAL A 38 -10.90 6.68 -8.81
CA VAL A 38 -11.34 5.38 -9.34
C VAL A 38 -12.83 5.17 -9.06
N THR A 39 -13.61 4.90 -10.11
CA THR A 39 -15.02 4.54 -9.99
C THR A 39 -15.31 3.17 -10.59
N LEU A 40 -16.35 2.51 -10.09
CA LEU A 40 -16.74 1.19 -10.60
C LEU A 40 -17.12 1.21 -12.08
N THR A 41 -17.67 2.33 -12.57
CA THR A 41 -17.99 2.54 -13.99
C THR A 41 -16.72 2.66 -14.83
N ALA A 42 -15.73 3.45 -14.38
CA ALA A 42 -14.45 3.56 -15.06
C ALA A 42 -13.74 2.19 -15.14
N VAL A 43 -13.75 1.44 -14.04
CA VAL A 43 -13.19 0.07 -13.99
C VAL A 43 -13.90 -0.86 -14.99
N ALA A 44 -15.24 -0.82 -15.04
CA ALA A 44 -16.00 -1.65 -15.97
C ALA A 44 -15.66 -1.33 -17.44
N ASN A 45 -15.60 -0.04 -17.78
CA ASN A 45 -15.23 0.42 -19.12
C ASN A 45 -13.82 -0.01 -19.49
N ARG A 46 -12.85 0.17 -18.57
CA ARG A 46 -11.44 -0.20 -18.79
C ARG A 46 -11.24 -1.70 -18.94
N ALA A 47 -11.96 -2.51 -18.16
CA ALA A 47 -11.91 -3.97 -18.25
C ALA A 47 -12.74 -4.55 -19.41
N GLY A 48 -13.42 -3.72 -20.21
CA GLY A 48 -14.25 -4.17 -21.32
C GLY A 48 -15.40 -5.07 -20.86
N VAL A 49 -15.99 -4.77 -19.71
CA VAL A 49 -17.11 -5.51 -19.11
C VAL A 49 -18.29 -4.61 -18.86
N HIS A 50 -19.48 -5.19 -18.85
CA HIS A 50 -20.65 -4.49 -18.34
C HIS A 50 -20.56 -4.29 -16.82
N TYR A 51 -21.11 -3.19 -16.31
CA TYR A 51 -21.15 -2.85 -14.88
C TYR A 51 -21.66 -4.00 -13.99
N SER A 52 -22.77 -4.64 -14.40
CA SER A 52 -23.34 -5.77 -13.66
C SER A 52 -22.44 -7.00 -13.61
N ALA A 53 -21.52 -7.16 -14.57
CA ALA A 53 -20.55 -8.25 -14.56
C ALA A 53 -19.48 -8.01 -13.49
N VAL A 54 -19.03 -6.76 -13.27
CA VAL A 54 -18.08 -6.43 -12.20
C VAL A 54 -18.69 -6.72 -10.82
N ARG A 55 -19.97 -6.35 -10.62
CA ARG A 55 -20.71 -6.60 -9.38
C ARG A 55 -20.86 -8.08 -8.98
N ARG A 56 -20.57 -9.01 -9.89
CA ARG A 56 -20.54 -10.46 -9.58
C ARG A 56 -19.23 -10.92 -8.95
N TYR A 57 -18.18 -10.13 -9.05
CA TYR A 57 -16.85 -10.42 -8.51
C TYR A 57 -16.55 -9.56 -7.29
N PHE A 58 -16.90 -8.28 -7.34
CA PHE A 58 -16.66 -7.30 -6.29
C PHE A 58 -17.92 -6.50 -6.02
N SER A 59 -18.25 -6.26 -4.76
CA SER A 59 -19.38 -5.44 -4.32
C SER A 59 -19.22 -3.96 -4.70
N SER A 60 -17.98 -3.46 -4.70
CA SER A 60 -17.65 -2.06 -4.99
C SER A 60 -16.25 -1.93 -5.60
N HIS A 61 -15.92 -0.74 -6.12
CA HIS A 61 -14.55 -0.41 -6.53
C HIS A 61 -13.60 -0.34 -5.32
N LYS A 62 -14.12 0.02 -4.14
CA LYS A 62 -13.34 0.07 -2.89
C LYS A 62 -12.89 -1.31 -2.44
N GLU A 63 -13.71 -2.34 -2.63
CA GLU A 63 -13.27 -3.73 -2.43
C GLU A 63 -12.10 -4.08 -3.35
N VAL A 64 -12.16 -3.69 -4.63
CA VAL A 64 -11.05 -3.90 -5.58
C VAL A 64 -9.77 -3.17 -5.12
N LEU A 65 -9.90 -1.92 -4.67
CA LEU A 65 -8.78 -1.13 -4.14
C LEU A 65 -8.21 -1.71 -2.84
N LEU A 66 -9.03 -2.29 -1.96
CA LEU A 66 -8.56 -3.01 -0.78
C LEU A 66 -7.74 -4.25 -1.15
N HIS A 67 -8.14 -5.00 -2.17
CA HIS A 67 -7.32 -6.09 -2.68
C HIS A 67 -5.96 -5.58 -3.20
N LEU A 68 -5.95 -4.48 -3.94
CA LEU A 68 -4.69 -3.85 -4.40
C LEU A 68 -3.82 -3.40 -3.23
N ALA A 69 -4.41 -2.91 -2.14
CA ALA A 69 -3.68 -2.54 -0.93
C ALA A 69 -3.02 -3.76 -0.26
N ALA A 70 -3.73 -4.88 -0.13
CA ALA A 70 -3.16 -6.13 0.39
C ALA A 70 -2.03 -6.69 -0.49
N GLU A 71 -2.13 -6.57 -1.81
CA GLU A 71 -1.03 -6.91 -2.71
C GLU A 71 0.17 -5.97 -2.51
N GLY A 72 -0.07 -4.67 -2.29
CA GLY A 72 0.97 -3.71 -1.95
C GLY A 72 1.68 -4.06 -0.64
N TRP A 73 0.94 -4.44 0.40
CA TRP A 73 1.50 -4.96 1.65
C TRP A 73 2.42 -6.15 1.41
N THR A 74 1.99 -7.10 0.58
CA THR A 74 2.79 -8.30 0.25
C THR A 74 4.08 -7.92 -0.46
N ARG A 75 4.00 -7.08 -1.51
CA ARG A 75 5.19 -6.61 -2.24
C ARG A 75 6.16 -5.85 -1.35
N TRP A 76 5.63 -4.95 -0.51
CA TRP A 76 6.46 -4.18 0.42
C TRP A 76 7.18 -5.09 1.41
N SER A 77 6.46 -6.07 1.95
CA SER A 77 7.04 -7.09 2.84
C SER A 77 8.15 -7.88 2.18
N ASP A 78 7.93 -8.38 0.96
CA ASP A 78 8.94 -9.12 0.20
C ASP A 78 10.21 -8.28 -0.02
N THR A 79 10.04 -7.01 -0.44
CA THR A 79 11.16 -6.08 -0.67
C THR A 79 11.94 -5.81 0.61
N VAL A 80 11.26 -5.48 1.71
CA VAL A 80 11.89 -5.17 3.00
C VAL A 80 12.60 -6.39 3.58
N CYS A 81 11.95 -7.55 3.58
CA CYS A 81 12.53 -8.79 4.08
C CYS A 81 13.76 -9.18 3.27
N ALA A 82 13.71 -9.05 1.94
CA ALA A 82 14.86 -9.32 1.08
C ALA A 82 16.01 -8.33 1.31
N ALA A 83 15.73 -7.05 1.56
CA ALA A 83 16.74 -6.04 1.86
C ALA A 83 17.42 -6.30 3.23
N LEU A 84 16.64 -6.64 4.26
CA LEU A 84 17.14 -6.92 5.60
C LEU A 84 17.86 -8.28 5.70
N ALA A 85 17.52 -9.26 4.85
CA ALA A 85 18.22 -10.54 4.79
C ALA A 85 19.64 -10.47 4.21
N LYS A 86 19.97 -9.42 3.44
CA LYS A 86 21.33 -9.22 2.91
C LYS A 86 22.33 -8.95 4.06
N PRO A 87 23.60 -9.33 3.94
CA PRO A 87 24.62 -8.95 4.93
C PRO A 87 24.77 -7.43 5.00
N GLY A 88 24.88 -6.88 6.20
CA GLY A 88 25.02 -5.45 6.44
C GLY A 88 25.03 -5.11 7.93
N PRO A 89 25.26 -3.83 8.29
CA PRO A 89 25.22 -3.41 9.68
C PRO A 89 23.78 -3.48 10.22
N ASP A 90 23.61 -4.12 11.36
CA ASP A 90 22.37 -4.09 12.13
C ASP A 90 22.26 -2.72 12.79
N SER A 91 21.63 -1.79 12.06
CA SER A 91 21.55 -0.38 12.47
C SER A 91 20.17 0.22 12.20
N PRO A 92 19.74 1.22 13.00
CA PRO A 92 18.46 1.89 12.81
C PRO A 92 18.31 2.54 11.44
N ALA A 93 19.40 3.10 10.90
CA ALA A 93 19.43 3.71 9.57
C ALA A 93 19.15 2.68 8.48
N ARG A 94 19.76 1.49 8.54
CA ARG A 94 19.53 0.42 7.56
C ARG A 94 18.08 -0.06 7.55
N VAL A 95 17.45 -0.16 8.73
CA VAL A 95 16.02 -0.51 8.83
C VAL A 95 15.15 0.57 8.17
N ALA A 96 15.41 1.85 8.47
CA ALA A 96 14.70 2.96 7.85
C ALA A 96 14.86 2.98 6.32
N GLU A 97 16.09 2.84 5.82
CA GLU A 97 16.40 2.78 4.38
C GLU A 97 15.66 1.62 3.69
N SER A 98 15.65 0.43 4.31
CA SER A 98 14.97 -0.75 3.75
C SER A 98 13.46 -0.55 3.64
N LEU A 99 12.85 0.06 4.66
CA LEU A 99 11.43 0.40 4.68
C LEU A 99 11.09 1.47 3.63
N VAL A 100 11.87 2.55 3.58
CA VAL A 100 11.70 3.66 2.63
C VAL A 100 11.81 3.16 1.20
N HIS A 101 12.85 2.39 0.88
CA HIS A 101 13.10 1.89 -0.47
C HIS A 101 11.88 1.14 -1.02
N GLY A 102 11.31 0.23 -0.22
CA GLY A 102 10.11 -0.50 -0.66
C GLY A 102 8.84 0.36 -0.80
N LEU A 103 8.77 1.53 -0.16
CA LEU A 103 7.64 2.46 -0.29
C LEU A 103 7.81 3.41 -1.47
N VAL A 104 9.03 3.90 -1.69
CA VAL A 104 9.37 4.78 -2.82
C VAL A 104 9.18 4.07 -4.15
N ASP A 105 9.49 2.77 -4.21
CA ASP A 105 9.32 1.95 -5.41
C ASP A 105 7.84 1.59 -5.72
N ASP A 106 6.89 1.88 -4.81
CA ASP A 106 5.46 1.62 -5.02
C ASP A 106 4.58 2.85 -4.67
N PRO A 107 4.57 3.89 -5.53
CA PRO A 107 3.69 5.07 -5.44
C PRO A 107 2.22 4.77 -5.17
N LEU A 108 1.68 3.78 -5.89
CA LEU A 108 0.28 3.38 -5.76
C LEU A 108 0.00 2.84 -4.36
N PHE A 109 0.91 2.06 -3.79
CA PHE A 109 0.74 1.57 -2.43
C PHE A 109 0.73 2.70 -1.41
N CYS A 110 1.57 3.73 -1.55
CA CYS A 110 1.53 4.91 -0.68
C CYS A 110 0.19 5.64 -0.74
N ASP A 111 -0.39 5.81 -1.94
CA ASP A 111 -1.73 6.39 -2.11
C ASP A 111 -2.83 5.51 -1.50
N LEU A 112 -2.75 4.19 -1.71
CA LEU A 112 -3.68 3.23 -1.11
C LEU A 112 -3.63 3.24 0.42
N LEU A 113 -2.45 3.34 1.03
CA LEU A 113 -2.28 3.42 2.48
C LEU A 113 -3.01 4.63 3.09
N ALA A 114 -2.96 5.79 2.43
CA ALA A 114 -3.66 6.99 2.87
C ALA A 114 -5.19 6.83 2.83
N ASN A 115 -5.69 6.16 1.81
CA ASN A 115 -7.13 5.99 1.57
C ASN A 115 -7.74 4.80 2.32
N GLN A 116 -6.95 3.78 2.66
CA GLN A 116 -7.42 2.50 3.21
C GLN A 116 -8.31 2.70 4.44
N HIS A 117 -7.77 3.32 5.48
CA HIS A 117 -8.45 3.46 6.77
C HIS A 117 -9.51 4.57 6.78
N LEU A 118 -9.35 5.60 5.94
CA LEU A 118 -10.27 6.75 5.93
C LEU A 118 -11.49 6.54 5.04
N HIS A 119 -11.36 5.73 3.98
CA HIS A 119 -12.38 5.66 2.93
C HIS A 119 -12.71 4.25 2.48
N LEU A 120 -11.72 3.37 2.32
CA LEU A 120 -11.94 2.07 1.70
C LEU A 120 -12.61 1.09 2.66
N GLU A 121 -12.10 0.96 3.88
CA GLU A 121 -12.62 0.02 4.88
C GLU A 121 -14.05 0.35 5.34
N HIS A 122 -14.44 1.63 5.32
CA HIS A 122 -15.75 2.08 5.80
C HIS A 122 -16.94 1.72 4.89
N GLU A 123 -16.68 1.43 3.61
CA GLU A 123 -17.72 1.22 2.59
C GLU A 123 -17.69 -0.20 2.00
N VAL A 124 -16.98 -1.11 2.66
CA VAL A 124 -16.90 -2.53 2.29
C VAL A 124 -17.40 -3.37 3.46
N ASP A 125 -18.09 -4.46 3.16
CA ASP A 125 -18.60 -5.38 4.18
C ASP A 125 -17.48 -5.87 5.10
N VAL A 126 -17.76 -5.97 6.40
CA VAL A 126 -16.76 -6.28 7.43
C VAL A 126 -16.06 -7.61 7.19
N GLU A 127 -16.77 -8.61 6.67
CA GLU A 127 -16.20 -9.92 6.35
C GLU A 127 -15.13 -9.82 5.25
N ARG A 128 -15.37 -8.99 4.22
CA ARG A 128 -14.41 -8.76 3.14
C ARG A 128 -13.20 -7.96 3.61
N VAL A 129 -13.44 -6.92 4.43
CA VAL A 129 -12.35 -6.17 5.06
C VAL A 129 -11.50 -7.10 5.92
N ALA A 130 -12.12 -8.01 6.67
CA ALA A 130 -11.41 -8.99 7.49
C ALA A 130 -10.55 -9.94 6.63
N GLU A 131 -11.08 -10.47 5.52
CA GLU A 131 -10.33 -11.30 4.57
C GLU A 131 -9.09 -10.58 4.03
N VAL A 132 -9.24 -9.32 3.59
CA VAL A 132 -8.12 -8.50 3.12
C VAL A 132 -7.10 -8.26 4.25
N LYS A 133 -7.57 -7.94 5.47
CA LYS A 133 -6.68 -7.73 6.62
C LYS A 133 -5.92 -8.98 7.01
N GLN A 134 -6.47 -10.19 6.83
CA GLN A 134 -5.72 -11.43 7.09
C GLN A 134 -4.49 -11.51 6.17
N VAL A 135 -4.63 -11.16 4.88
CA VAL A 135 -3.50 -11.14 3.94
C VAL A 135 -2.48 -10.09 4.36
N SER A 136 -2.92 -8.85 4.61
CA SER A 136 -2.02 -7.77 5.04
C SER A 136 -1.31 -8.08 6.36
N ASN A 137 -2.00 -8.75 7.31
CA ASN A 137 -1.42 -9.09 8.62
C ASN A 137 -0.24 -10.06 8.50
N VAL A 138 -0.27 -11.01 7.55
CA VAL A 138 0.87 -11.91 7.30
C VAL A 138 2.09 -11.08 6.86
N ALA A 139 1.90 -10.16 5.93
CA ALA A 139 2.94 -9.27 5.44
C ALA A 139 3.50 -8.33 6.52
N VAL A 140 2.61 -7.73 7.33
CA VAL A 140 2.93 -6.89 8.49
C VAL A 140 3.81 -7.65 9.48
N MET A 141 3.40 -8.87 9.84
CA MET A 141 4.14 -9.70 10.79
C MET A 141 5.51 -10.09 10.26
N ALA A 142 5.63 -10.43 8.97
CA ALA A 142 6.92 -10.77 8.36
C ALA A 142 7.90 -9.58 8.36
N ILE A 143 7.41 -8.35 8.12
CA ILE A 143 8.23 -7.14 8.23
C ILE A 143 8.67 -6.93 9.69
N ALA A 144 7.73 -6.98 10.63
CA ALA A 144 8.02 -6.77 12.05
C ALA A 144 9.06 -7.78 12.57
N GLU A 145 8.96 -9.05 12.20
CA GLU A 145 9.95 -10.08 12.55
C GLU A 145 11.32 -9.82 11.91
N SER A 146 11.35 -9.26 10.70
CA SER A 146 12.61 -8.89 10.04
C SER A 146 13.27 -7.67 10.66
N ILE A 147 12.47 -6.70 11.11
CA ILE A 147 12.94 -5.56 11.90
C ILE A 147 13.49 -6.05 13.25
N GLU A 148 12.75 -6.91 13.96
CA GLU A 148 13.18 -7.44 15.27
C GLU A 148 14.48 -8.25 15.16
N ARG A 149 14.68 -8.98 14.06
CA ARG A 149 15.94 -9.69 13.81
C ARG A 149 17.12 -8.74 13.58
N ALA A 150 16.87 -7.61 12.91
CA ALA A 150 17.88 -6.60 12.62
C ALA A 150 18.17 -5.69 13.83
N LEU A 151 17.21 -5.52 14.75
CA LEU A 151 17.34 -4.72 15.97
C LEU A 151 16.73 -5.47 17.17
N PRO A 152 17.39 -6.51 17.69
CA PRO A 152 16.82 -7.35 18.75
C PRO A 152 16.45 -6.59 20.03
N GLU A 153 17.13 -5.48 20.32
CA GLU A 153 16.96 -4.67 21.52
C GLU A 153 15.60 -3.98 21.63
N ILE A 154 14.89 -3.75 20.51
CA ILE A 154 13.57 -3.09 20.52
C ILE A 154 12.41 -4.07 20.69
N GLY A 155 12.69 -5.36 20.47
CA GLY A 155 11.72 -6.45 20.49
C GLY A 155 10.54 -6.27 19.53
N ARG A 156 9.56 -7.16 19.64
CA ARG A 156 8.34 -7.13 18.81
C ARG A 156 7.57 -5.82 18.88
N LYS A 157 7.45 -5.21 20.07
CA LYS A 157 6.69 -3.97 20.25
C LYS A 157 7.34 -2.81 19.49
N GLY A 158 8.65 -2.59 19.68
CA GLY A 158 9.37 -1.53 18.97
C GLY A 158 9.38 -1.74 17.45
N SER A 159 9.42 -3.00 17.02
CA SER A 159 9.34 -3.35 15.59
C SER A 159 7.99 -2.98 14.98
N LEU A 160 6.89 -3.23 15.70
CA LEU A 160 5.55 -2.79 15.29
C LEU A 160 5.40 -1.26 15.32
N ASP A 161 5.99 -0.58 16.32
CA ASP A 161 5.97 0.88 16.39
C ASP A 161 6.72 1.52 15.20
N ILE A 162 7.89 0.99 14.81
CA ILE A 162 8.61 1.42 13.60
C ILE A 162 7.75 1.19 12.35
N LEU A 163 7.14 0.01 12.23
CA LEU A 163 6.31 -0.32 11.07
C LEU A 163 5.09 0.60 10.95
N VAL A 164 4.42 0.88 12.06
CA VAL A 164 3.29 1.82 12.12
C VAL A 164 3.73 3.22 11.70
N ALA A 165 4.88 3.68 12.21
CA ALA A 165 5.43 4.96 11.81
C ALA A 165 5.74 5.01 10.31
N ALA A 166 6.35 3.96 9.75
CA ALA A 166 6.75 3.91 8.35
C ALA A 166 5.55 4.08 7.39
N PHE A 167 4.51 3.24 7.51
CA PHE A 167 3.38 3.34 6.59
C PHE A 167 2.53 4.60 6.84
N SER A 168 2.45 5.08 8.08
CA SER A 168 1.67 6.28 8.41
C SER A 168 2.34 7.55 7.87
N LEU A 169 3.66 7.66 8.04
CA LEU A 169 4.44 8.76 7.47
C LEU A 169 4.41 8.72 5.95
N ALA A 170 4.61 7.56 5.33
CA ALA A 170 4.57 7.44 3.88
C ALA A 170 3.20 7.81 3.31
N ALA A 171 2.11 7.31 3.90
CA ALA A 171 0.76 7.67 3.49
C ALA A 171 0.53 9.18 3.47
N MET A 172 0.91 9.88 4.55
CA MET A 172 0.67 11.33 4.64
C MET A 172 1.64 12.14 3.77
N LEU A 173 2.93 11.83 3.82
CA LEU A 173 3.94 12.55 3.03
C LEU A 173 3.70 12.38 1.54
N TRP A 174 3.16 11.24 1.09
CA TRP A 174 2.80 11.02 -0.30
C TRP A 174 1.72 12.01 -0.76
N GLN A 175 0.66 12.20 0.04
CA GLN A 175 -0.42 13.15 -0.29
C GLN A 175 0.05 14.61 -0.26
N ILE A 176 0.99 14.94 0.63
CA ILE A 176 1.60 16.28 0.70
C ILE A 176 2.48 16.54 -0.54
N ALA A 177 3.26 15.53 -0.96
CA ALA A 177 4.17 15.63 -2.10
C ALA A 177 3.46 15.56 -3.47
N HIS A 178 2.27 14.94 -3.52
CA HIS A 178 1.50 14.72 -4.74
C HIS A 178 0.03 15.16 -4.54
N PRO A 179 -0.22 16.48 -4.43
CA PRO A 179 -1.58 16.97 -4.26
C PRO A 179 -2.45 16.70 -5.51
N PRO A 180 -3.79 16.73 -5.38
CA PRO A 180 -4.69 16.45 -6.49
C PRO A 180 -4.49 17.41 -7.67
N GLU A 181 -4.77 16.90 -8.88
CA GLU A 181 -4.75 17.70 -10.11
C GLU A 181 -5.62 18.96 -9.96
N GLY A 182 -5.04 20.12 -10.26
CA GLY A 182 -5.66 21.44 -10.08
C GLY A 182 -5.17 22.21 -8.86
N LEU A 183 -4.76 21.55 -7.76
CA LEU A 183 -4.31 22.24 -6.54
C LEU A 183 -2.84 22.72 -6.62
N GLU A 184 -2.02 22.03 -7.42
CA GLU A 184 -0.59 22.34 -7.63
C GLU A 184 -0.36 23.72 -8.24
N HIS A 185 -1.24 24.13 -9.17
CA HIS A 185 -1.15 25.41 -9.86
C HIS A 185 -1.54 26.57 -8.95
N ASP A 186 -2.49 26.32 -8.06
CA ASP A 186 -3.01 27.31 -7.12
C ASP A 186 -1.91 27.70 -6.13
N TYR A 187 -1.17 26.75 -5.55
CA TYR A 187 -0.11 27.06 -4.57
C TYR A 187 0.98 28.01 -5.07
N ARG A 188 1.38 27.95 -6.35
CA ARG A 188 2.40 28.86 -6.89
C ARG A 188 1.92 30.30 -7.05
N SER A 189 0.62 30.49 -7.12
CA SER A 189 -0.04 31.77 -7.38
C SER A 189 -0.71 32.35 -6.13
N GLU A 190 -0.85 31.55 -5.07
CA GLU A 190 -1.53 31.92 -3.81
C GLU A 190 -0.65 32.80 -2.90
N PRO A 191 -1.12 34.00 -2.51
CA PRO A 191 -0.40 34.85 -1.57
C PRO A 191 -0.18 34.18 -0.20
N GLY A 192 1.08 34.09 0.23
CA GLY A 192 1.45 33.53 1.54
C GLY A 192 1.88 32.07 1.51
N VAL A 193 1.78 31.40 0.36
CA VAL A 193 2.42 30.10 0.13
C VAL A 193 3.78 30.34 -0.52
N PRO A 194 4.88 29.77 0.01
CA PRO A 194 6.17 29.90 -0.64
C PRO A 194 6.11 29.31 -2.04
N SER A 195 6.56 30.07 -3.05
CA SER A 195 6.49 29.66 -4.46
C SER A 195 7.39 28.46 -4.79
N ASP A 196 8.31 28.11 -3.90
CA ASP A 196 9.22 26.97 -3.93
C ASP A 196 8.81 25.84 -2.97
N TRP A 197 7.67 25.95 -2.29
CA TRP A 197 7.21 24.92 -1.38
C TRP A 197 6.96 23.61 -2.15
N SER A 198 7.86 22.65 -1.92
CA SER A 198 7.81 21.30 -2.46
C SER A 198 8.41 20.36 -1.43
N LEU A 199 7.71 19.26 -1.15
CA LEU A 199 8.20 18.23 -0.26
C LEU A 199 8.77 17.09 -1.10
N ASP A 200 10.09 16.90 -1.05
CA ASP A 200 10.72 15.73 -1.65
C ASP A 200 10.38 14.49 -0.80
N PHE A 201 9.49 13.64 -1.31
CA PHE A 201 8.92 12.50 -0.61
C PHE A 201 9.97 11.58 0.00
N GLU A 202 10.88 11.04 -0.82
CA GLU A 202 11.91 10.09 -0.39
C GLU A 202 12.88 10.69 0.65
N PRO A 203 13.50 11.87 0.41
CA PRO A 203 14.35 12.51 1.42
C PRO A 203 13.61 12.81 2.73
N ALA A 204 12.37 13.29 2.67
CA ALA A 204 11.58 13.59 3.87
C ALA A 204 11.26 12.32 4.68
N LEU A 205 10.77 11.28 4.00
CA LEU A 205 10.44 9.99 4.63
C LEU A 205 11.69 9.34 5.24
N THR A 206 12.82 9.35 4.52
CA THR A 206 14.09 8.79 5.01
C THR A 206 14.54 9.47 6.30
N ARG A 207 14.56 10.80 6.33
CA ARG A 207 14.98 11.56 7.53
C ARG A 207 14.08 11.28 8.72
N LEU A 208 12.76 11.35 8.52
CA LEU A 208 11.79 11.17 9.61
C LEU A 208 11.80 9.74 10.14
N LEU A 209 11.81 8.74 9.25
CA LEU A 209 11.81 7.34 9.68
C LEU A 209 13.15 6.94 10.33
N THR A 210 14.27 7.47 9.85
CA THR A 210 15.58 7.26 10.50
C THR A 210 15.57 7.83 11.91
N ALA A 211 15.05 9.05 12.11
CA ALA A 211 14.93 9.66 13.43
C ALA A 211 14.02 8.84 14.36
N THR A 212 12.90 8.31 13.84
CA THR A 212 12.02 7.41 14.60
C THR A 212 12.74 6.12 15.02
N CYS A 213 13.45 5.47 14.10
CA CYS A 213 14.18 4.23 14.40
C CYS A 213 15.25 4.46 15.48
N ILE A 214 16.03 5.54 15.37
CA ILE A 214 17.03 5.92 16.38
C ILE A 214 16.35 6.18 17.73
N GLY A 215 15.28 6.97 17.75
CA GLY A 215 14.56 7.30 18.99
C GLY A 215 14.00 6.08 19.71
N ILE A 216 13.47 5.10 18.98
CA ILE A 216 12.95 3.85 19.57
C ILE A 216 14.06 3.01 20.18
N VAL A 217 15.23 2.94 19.52
CA VAL A 217 16.40 2.19 20.01
C VAL A 217 16.99 2.84 21.27
N GLU A 218 17.12 4.17 21.29
CA GLU A 218 17.64 4.89 22.45
C GLU A 218 16.72 4.78 23.68
N GLN A 219 15.39 4.61 23.51
CA GLN A 219 14.46 4.40 24.62
C GLN A 219 14.62 3.04 25.32
N GLN A 220 15.36 2.10 24.74
CA GLN A 220 15.64 0.78 25.33
C GLN A 220 16.95 0.73 26.13
N ARG A 221 17.71 1.83 26.14
CA ARG A 221 18.96 1.99 26.91
C ARG A 221 18.71 2.61 28.27
#